data_AF-A0A8S0TML7-F1
#
_entry.id   AF-A0A8S0TML7-F1
#
_cell.length_a   1.000
_cell.length_b   1.000
_cell.length_c   1.000
_cell.angle_alpha   90.00
_cell.angle_beta   90.00
_cell.angle_gamma   90.00
#
_symmetry.space_group_name_H-M   'P 1'
#
loop_
_entity.id
_entity.type
_entity.pdbx_description
1 polymer ?
#
loop_
_entity_poly.entity_id
_entity_poly.type
_entity_poly.pdbx_seq_one_letter_code
_entity_poly.pdbx_strand_id
1 'polypeptide(L)'
;MRKHSDFTEFLNLQGMPQYKEDHPAVRVYTICDESKYLIVRNVPSLGCGDELLKLFSTYGQVEECKPMDAEDCEPYTDVYWIKYYQVDNARFAKRKLDEFIFLGNQILVSYAPQYESLSDTKEKLEGRRKEVLARLNPKRSRGSSISRSHAASDPSSAQTSEFNQSEFGELQNSACGGDSAPRTSVSSDKVNLWMKIGVYLN
;
A
#
# COMPACT_ATOMS: atom_id res chain seq x y z
N MET A 1 59.05 -29.66 -18.45
CA MET A 1 57.72 -29.71 -17.81
C MET A 1 57.49 -28.39 -17.07
N ARG A 2 56.75 -27.46 -17.69
CA ARG A 2 56.43 -26.15 -17.13
C ARG A 2 55.16 -26.27 -16.30
N LYS A 3 55.19 -25.64 -15.13
CA LYS A 3 54.22 -25.76 -14.06
C LYS A 3 52.88 -25.15 -14.46
N HIS A 4 51.82 -25.81 -13.99
CA HIS A 4 50.45 -25.31 -13.89
C HIS A 4 50.45 -23.90 -13.26
N SER A 5 49.92 -22.93 -13.98
CA SER A 5 49.55 -21.60 -13.48
C SER A 5 48.17 -21.25 -14.05
N ASP A 6 47.16 -21.40 -13.19
CA ASP A 6 46.05 -20.48 -13.00
C ASP A 6 45.16 -20.16 -14.21
N PHE A 7 44.32 -21.14 -14.57
CA PHE A 7 43.16 -20.93 -15.47
C PHE A 7 42.01 -20.15 -14.80
N THR A 8 42.15 -19.81 -13.51
CA THR A 8 41.15 -19.05 -12.73
C THR A 8 41.33 -17.53 -12.77
N GLU A 9 42.35 -17.01 -13.47
CA GLU A 9 42.58 -15.56 -13.62
C GLU A 9 41.86 -14.94 -14.84
N PHE A 10 41.16 -15.74 -15.66
CA PHE A 10 40.48 -15.28 -16.88
C PHE A 10 39.01 -14.86 -16.70
N LEU A 11 38.45 -14.96 -15.49
CA LEU A 11 37.06 -14.56 -15.21
C LEU A 11 36.94 -13.32 -14.33
N ASN A 12 37.96 -12.45 -14.33
CA ASN A 12 37.95 -11.20 -13.57
C ASN A 12 38.13 -9.94 -14.45
N LEU A 13 37.49 -9.94 -15.63
CA LEU A 13 37.45 -8.77 -16.53
C LEU A 13 36.22 -8.84 -17.44
N GLN A 14 35.04 -8.63 -16.86
CA GLN A 14 33.89 -8.07 -17.58
C GLN A 14 33.25 -7.05 -16.64
N GLY A 15 33.87 -5.87 -16.57
CA GLY A 15 33.20 -4.68 -16.06
C GLY A 15 31.93 -4.50 -16.88
N MET A 16 30.79 -4.49 -16.19
CA MET A 16 29.54 -4.10 -16.82
C MET A 16 29.75 -2.73 -17.47
N PRO A 17 29.45 -2.56 -18.76
CA PRO A 17 29.56 -1.27 -19.41
C PRO A 17 28.71 -0.26 -18.62
N GLN A 18 29.35 0.80 -18.11
CA GLN A 18 28.67 1.98 -17.62
C GLN A 18 27.98 2.64 -18.81
N TYR A 19 26.77 2.20 -19.12
CA TYR A 19 25.88 2.91 -20.01
C TYR A 19 25.41 4.18 -19.30
N LYS A 20 26.22 5.22 -19.39
CA LYS A 20 25.76 6.60 -19.26
C LYS A 20 25.09 6.97 -20.58
N GLU A 21 23.85 6.53 -20.75
CA GLU A 21 22.95 7.00 -21.79
C GLU A 21 21.59 7.29 -21.14
N ASP A 22 21.49 8.47 -20.53
CA ASP A 22 20.22 9.06 -20.10
C ASP A 22 19.42 9.53 -21.33
N HIS A 23 19.00 8.59 -22.17
CA HIS A 23 17.76 8.79 -22.91
C HIS A 23 16.62 8.67 -21.90
N PRO A 24 15.57 9.53 -21.94
CA PRO A 24 14.39 9.34 -21.11
C PRO A 24 13.68 8.06 -21.55
N ALA A 25 14.14 6.92 -21.04
CA ALA A 25 13.48 5.65 -21.22
C ALA A 25 12.09 5.80 -20.60
N VAL A 26 11.05 5.52 -21.39
CA VAL A 26 9.69 5.44 -20.89
C VAL A 26 9.67 4.34 -19.82
N ARG A 27 9.74 4.75 -18.56
CA ARG A 27 9.63 3.82 -17.42
C ARG A 27 8.17 3.45 -17.26
N VAL A 28 7.85 2.22 -17.67
CA VAL A 28 6.53 1.64 -17.38
C VAL A 28 6.47 1.37 -15.88
N TYR A 29 5.57 2.06 -15.20
CA TYR A 29 5.33 1.84 -13.79
C TYR A 29 4.40 0.64 -13.59
N THR A 30 4.84 -0.30 -12.77
CA THR A 30 4.19 -1.57 -12.48
C THR A 30 3.96 -1.73 -10.98
N ILE A 31 3.19 -2.74 -10.61
CA ILE A 31 2.95 -3.10 -9.20
C ILE A 31 4.26 -3.49 -8.49
N CYS A 32 5.28 -3.90 -9.24
CA CYS A 32 6.58 -4.26 -8.68
C CYS A 32 7.42 -3.03 -8.31
N ASP A 33 7.15 -1.87 -8.94
CA ASP A 33 7.79 -0.59 -8.60
C ASP A 33 7.17 0.05 -7.35
N GLU A 34 5.99 -0.44 -6.95
CA GLU A 34 5.31 -0.06 -5.72
C GLU A 34 5.77 -0.92 -4.55
N SER A 35 5.89 -0.28 -3.39
CA SER A 35 6.15 -0.97 -2.14
C SER A 35 5.51 -0.23 -0.97
N LYS A 36 5.24 -0.97 0.12
CA LYS A 36 4.89 -0.36 1.42
C LYS A 36 6.12 0.17 2.17
N TYR A 37 7.31 -0.14 1.66
CA TYR A 37 8.59 0.34 2.16
C TYR A 37 9.05 1.57 1.39
N LEU A 38 9.45 2.59 2.14
CA LEU A 38 9.96 3.85 1.62
C LEU A 38 11.32 4.18 2.24
N ILE A 39 12.22 4.71 1.42
CA ILE A 39 13.46 5.34 1.85
C ILE A 39 13.30 6.85 1.71
N VAL A 40 13.59 7.58 2.78
CA VAL A 40 13.57 9.03 2.84
C VAL A 40 14.99 9.53 3.02
N ARG A 41 15.52 10.20 1.99
CA ARG A 41 16.86 10.82 2.01
C ARG A 41 16.76 12.32 2.27
N ASN A 42 17.89 12.93 2.62
CA ASN A 42 18.03 14.37 2.89
C ASN A 42 17.23 14.84 4.11
N VAL A 43 17.06 13.97 5.12
CA VAL A 43 16.45 14.33 6.40
C VAL A 43 17.52 15.05 7.24
N PRO A 44 17.26 16.21 7.87
CA PRO A 44 18.28 16.86 8.70
C PRO A 44 18.71 16.00 9.89
N SER A 45 20.02 15.88 10.13
CA SER A 45 20.58 15.08 11.24
C SER A 45 20.49 15.79 12.60
N LEU A 46 19.30 16.33 12.91
CA LEU A 46 18.96 17.03 14.14
C LEU A 46 18.24 16.13 15.15
N GLY A 47 18.17 14.82 14.89
CA GLY A 47 17.39 13.89 15.69
C GLY A 47 15.89 14.01 15.49
N CYS A 48 15.44 14.44 14.31
CA CYS A 48 14.03 14.74 14.01
C CYS A 48 13.20 13.53 13.52
N GLY A 49 13.58 12.32 13.96
CA GLY A 49 12.93 11.08 13.55
C GLY A 49 11.47 10.98 13.98
N ASP A 50 11.13 11.56 15.14
CA ASP A 50 9.76 11.55 15.68
C ASP A 50 8.85 12.50 14.90
N GLU A 51 9.35 13.67 14.51
CA GLU A 51 8.64 14.61 13.64
C GLU A 51 8.43 14.01 12.25
N LEU A 52 9.43 13.30 11.73
CA LEU A 52 9.32 12.58 10.47
C LEU A 52 8.24 11.50 10.56
N LEU A 53 8.27 10.67 11.61
CA LEU A 53 7.25 9.64 11.85
C LEU A 53 5.86 10.27 11.94
N LYS A 54 5.71 11.37 12.68
CA LYS A 54 4.45 12.10 12.81
C LYS A 54 3.94 12.61 11.46
N LEU A 55 4.82 13.17 10.63
CA LEU A 55 4.49 13.64 9.28
C LEU A 55 3.97 12.48 8.42
N PHE A 56 4.70 11.37 8.36
CA PHE A 56 4.31 10.20 7.57
C PHE A 56 3.03 9.53 8.10
N SER A 57 2.81 9.57 9.42
CA SER A 57 1.59 9.04 10.05
C SER A 57 0.30 9.78 9.63
N THR A 58 0.39 11.03 9.15
CA THR A 58 -0.78 11.76 8.64
C THR A 58 -1.36 11.15 7.36
N TYR A 59 -0.55 10.38 6.62
CA TYR A 59 -0.93 9.75 5.35
C TYR A 59 -1.38 8.30 5.49
N GLY A 60 -1.27 7.73 6.69
CA GLY A 60 -1.71 6.37 7.00
C GLY A 60 -0.96 5.75 8.16
N GLN A 61 -1.36 4.54 8.54
CA GLN A 61 -0.74 3.81 9.64
C GLN A 61 0.68 3.35 9.26
N VAL A 62 1.67 3.92 9.94
CA VAL A 62 3.09 3.53 9.86
C VAL A 62 3.31 2.37 10.83
N GLU A 63 3.92 1.29 10.34
CA GLU A 63 4.29 0.12 11.14
C GLU A 63 5.64 0.34 11.83
N GLU A 64 6.60 0.93 11.11
CA GLU A 64 7.97 1.09 11.60
C GLU A 64 8.67 2.28 10.92
N CYS A 65 9.50 3.01 11.66
CA CYS A 65 10.36 4.08 11.17
C CYS A 65 11.70 3.98 11.87
N LYS A 66 12.79 3.85 11.10
CA LYS A 66 14.15 3.66 11.64
C LYS A 66 15.17 4.46 10.82
N PRO A 67 16.20 5.04 11.45
CA PRO A 67 17.35 5.55 10.72
C PRO A 67 18.07 4.38 10.02
N MET A 68 18.65 4.66 8.85
CA MET A 68 19.34 3.68 8.03
C MET A 68 20.84 3.99 8.03
N ASP A 69 21.60 3.27 8.86
CA ASP A 69 23.03 3.53 9.09
C ASP A 69 23.96 3.00 7.98
N ALA A 70 23.41 2.25 7.02
CA ALA A 70 24.19 1.49 6.02
C ALA A 70 24.34 2.20 4.66
N GLU A 71 23.63 3.30 4.41
CA GLU A 71 23.85 4.10 3.19
C GLU A 71 24.73 5.31 3.47
N ASP A 72 25.51 5.69 2.46
CA ASP A 72 26.37 6.88 2.52
C ASP A 72 25.49 8.12 2.71
N CYS A 73 25.44 8.61 3.94
CA CYS A 73 24.77 9.87 4.27
C CYS A 73 25.64 11.05 3.82
N GLU A 74 25.03 12.02 3.14
CA GLU A 74 25.65 13.33 2.95
C GLU A 74 25.81 14.02 4.33
N PRO A 75 26.85 14.84 4.55
CA PRO A 75 27.10 15.46 5.84
C PRO A 75 25.88 16.27 6.30
N TYR A 76 25.55 16.14 7.58
CA TYR A 76 24.40 16.80 8.24
C TYR A 76 23.02 16.31 7.81
N THR A 77 22.97 15.21 7.06
CA THR A 77 21.71 14.58 6.65
C THR A 77 21.72 13.10 7.00
N ASP A 78 20.52 12.59 7.28
CA ASP A 78 20.27 11.19 7.59
C ASP A 78 19.33 10.59 6.54
N VAL A 79 19.38 9.27 6.44
CA VAL A 79 18.46 8.48 5.63
C VAL A 79 17.57 7.66 6.56
N TYR A 80 16.27 7.70 6.32
CA TYR A 80 15.29 6.94 7.10
C TYR A 80 14.62 5.87 6.25
N TRP A 81 14.34 4.75 6.88
CA TRP A 81 13.53 3.66 6.36
C TRP A 81 12.17 3.67 7.06
N ILE A 82 11.11 3.70 6.26
CA ILE A 82 9.73 3.77 6.74
C ILE A 82 8.92 2.62 6.13
N LYS A 83 8.19 1.91 6.97
CA LYS A 83 7.29 0.82 6.59
C LYS A 83 5.85 1.20 6.92
N TYR A 84 4.99 1.22 5.91
CA TYR A 84 3.54 1.33 6.11
C TYR A 84 2.88 -0.04 6.26
N TYR A 85 1.70 -0.05 6.90
CA TYR A 85 0.86 -1.25 6.94
C TYR A 85 0.31 -1.62 5.56
N GLN A 86 -0.15 -0.64 4.78
CA GLN A 86 -0.73 -0.84 3.44
C GLN A 86 0.11 -0.16 2.36
N VAL A 87 0.24 -0.80 1.20
CA VAL A 87 0.92 -0.24 0.01
C VAL A 87 0.24 1.06 -0.46
N ASP A 88 -1.09 1.14 -0.37
CA ASP A 88 -1.84 2.33 -0.79
C ASP A 88 -1.49 3.58 0.03
N ASN A 89 -1.22 3.43 1.32
CA ASN A 89 -0.78 4.54 2.18
C ASN A 89 0.61 5.02 1.77
N ALA A 90 1.54 4.08 1.50
CA ALA A 90 2.87 4.41 1.03
C ALA A 90 2.82 5.15 -0.33
N ARG A 91 1.93 4.72 -1.24
CA ARG A 91 1.70 5.42 -2.52
C ARG A 91 1.21 6.84 -2.34
N PHE A 92 0.27 7.02 -1.41
CA PHE A 92 -0.27 8.35 -1.11
C PHE A 92 0.79 9.25 -0.49
N ALA A 93 1.53 8.75 0.50
CA ALA A 93 2.63 9.44 1.16
C ALA A 93 3.72 9.83 0.16
N LYS A 94 4.23 8.89 -0.65
CA LYS A 94 5.23 9.16 -1.68
C LYS A 94 4.76 10.26 -2.62
N ARG A 95 3.53 10.21 -3.14
CA ARG A 95 3.02 11.24 -4.06
C ARG A 95 2.89 12.63 -3.44
N LYS A 96 2.79 12.74 -2.11
CA LYS A 96 2.59 14.00 -1.40
C LYS A 96 3.85 14.55 -0.75
N LEU A 97 4.73 13.67 -0.31
CA LEU A 97 5.93 14.01 0.46
C LEU A 97 7.21 13.95 -0.37
N ASP A 98 7.15 13.43 -1.60
CA ASP A 98 8.29 13.56 -2.49
C ASP A 98 8.59 15.03 -2.72
N GLU A 99 9.88 15.39 -2.61
CA GLU A 99 10.33 16.76 -2.80
C GLU A 99 9.71 17.78 -1.81
N PHE A 100 9.18 17.30 -0.68
CA PHE A 100 8.61 18.14 0.38
C PHE A 100 9.70 18.85 1.20
N ILE A 101 9.45 20.09 1.61
CA ILE A 101 10.36 20.83 2.47
C ILE A 101 10.11 20.47 3.94
N PHE A 102 10.99 19.64 4.50
CA PHE A 102 11.00 19.23 5.90
C PHE A 102 12.14 19.91 6.64
N LEU A 103 11.80 20.75 7.63
CA LEU A 103 12.77 21.48 8.47
C LEU A 103 13.86 22.23 7.69
N GLY A 104 13.49 22.79 6.52
CA GLY A 104 14.39 23.56 5.66
C GLY A 104 15.06 22.75 4.55
N ASN A 105 15.02 21.41 4.61
CA ASN A 105 15.58 20.53 3.58
C ASN A 105 14.48 19.91 2.72
N GLN A 106 14.76 19.76 1.42
CA GLN A 106 13.87 19.04 0.51
C GLN A 106 14.10 17.54 0.64
N ILE A 107 13.16 16.81 1.24
CA ILE A 107 13.29 15.36 1.39
C ILE A 107 13.02 14.64 0.08
N LEU A 108 13.77 13.56 -0.14
CA LEU A 108 13.62 12.70 -1.30
C LEU A 108 13.05 11.36 -0.85
N VAL A 109 11.84 11.06 -1.27
CA VAL A 109 11.20 9.79 -0.92
C VAL A 109 11.42 8.82 -2.07
N SER A 110 11.67 7.54 -1.83
CA SER A 110 11.81 6.53 -2.89
C SER A 110 11.21 5.21 -2.44
N TYR A 111 10.59 4.47 -3.36
CA TYR A 111 10.14 3.11 -3.04
C TYR A 111 11.33 2.19 -2.87
N ALA A 112 11.16 1.20 -2.01
CA ALA A 112 12.21 0.27 -1.67
C ALA A 112 11.71 -1.19 -1.71
N PRO A 113 11.30 -1.70 -2.89
CA PRO A 113 10.76 -3.05 -3.03
C PRO A 113 11.76 -4.15 -2.64
N GLN A 114 13.06 -3.86 -2.62
CA GLN A 114 14.11 -4.78 -2.17
C GLN A 114 14.01 -5.17 -0.69
N TYR A 115 13.27 -4.42 0.13
CA TYR A 115 13.04 -4.74 1.55
C TYR A 115 11.74 -5.51 1.79
N GLU A 116 10.98 -5.84 0.76
CA GLU A 116 9.77 -6.64 0.91
C GLU A 116 10.08 -8.08 1.33
N SER A 117 9.33 -8.57 2.31
CA SER A 117 9.30 -9.99 2.61
C SER A 117 8.37 -10.74 1.65
N LEU A 118 8.51 -12.06 1.58
CA LEU A 118 7.65 -12.92 0.77
C LEU A 118 6.16 -12.77 1.11
N SER A 119 5.83 -12.55 2.39
CA SER A 119 4.46 -12.27 2.82
C SER A 119 3.93 -10.95 2.26
N ASP A 120 4.77 -9.92 2.23
CA ASP A 120 4.38 -8.59 1.76
C ASP A 120 4.12 -8.60 0.25
N THR A 121 5.02 -9.25 -0.50
CA THR A 121 4.84 -9.40 -1.95
C THR A 121 3.59 -10.23 -2.27
N LYS A 122 3.31 -11.28 -1.49
CA LYS A 122 2.07 -12.06 -1.63
C LYS A 122 0.83 -11.19 -1.39
N GLU A 123 0.78 -10.44 -0.29
CA GLU A 123 -0.33 -9.54 0.04
C GLU A 123 -0.55 -8.49 -1.06
N LYS A 124 0.54 -7.88 -1.54
CA LYS A 124 0.54 -6.90 -2.64
C LYS A 124 -0.10 -7.47 -3.92
N LEU A 125 0.29 -8.67 -4.33
CA LEU A 125 -0.24 -9.32 -5.53
C LEU A 125 -1.70 -9.77 -5.36
N GLU A 126 -2.06 -10.28 -4.18
CA GLU A 126 -3.45 -10.64 -3.88
C GLU A 126 -4.38 -9.42 -3.87
N GLY A 127 -3.94 -8.31 -3.26
CA GLY A 127 -4.64 -7.04 -3.27
C GLY A 127 -4.90 -6.56 -4.69
N ARG A 128 -3.86 -6.60 -5.54
CA ARG A 128 -4.00 -6.24 -6.95
C ARG A 128 -4.95 -7.15 -7.71
N ARG A 129 -4.88 -8.47 -7.49
CA ARG A 129 -5.79 -9.44 -8.13
C ARG A 129 -7.26 -9.15 -7.78
N LYS A 130 -7.53 -8.84 -6.50
CA LYS A 130 -8.88 -8.46 -6.02
C LYS A 130 -9.35 -7.18 -6.69
N GLU A 131 -8.50 -6.17 -6.75
CA GLU A 131 -8.81 -4.87 -7.37
C GLU A 131 -9.13 -5.02 -8.87
N VAL A 132 -8.33 -5.79 -9.61
CA VAL A 132 -8.57 -6.07 -11.03
C VAL A 132 -9.90 -6.80 -11.22
N LEU A 133 -10.18 -7.83 -10.41
CA LEU A 133 -11.43 -8.58 -10.50
C LEU A 133 -12.66 -7.71 -10.19
N ALA A 134 -12.55 -6.78 -9.23
CA ALA A 134 -13.61 -5.84 -8.89
C ALA A 134 -13.92 -4.89 -10.06
N ARG A 135 -12.89 -4.40 -10.76
CA ARG A 135 -13.06 -3.53 -11.94
C ARG A 135 -13.69 -4.27 -13.12
N LEU A 136 -13.38 -5.57 -13.30
CA LEU A 136 -13.94 -6.38 -14.37
C LEU A 136 -15.41 -6.78 -14.15
N ASN A 137 -15.91 -6.73 -12.90
CA ASN A 137 -17.28 -7.10 -12.54
C ASN A 137 -18.10 -5.90 -11.98
N PRO A 138 -18.42 -4.88 -12.79
CA PRO A 138 -19.10 -3.66 -12.33
C PRO A 138 -20.55 -3.87 -11.86
N LYS A 139 -21.17 -5.04 -12.13
CA LYS A 139 -22.56 -5.33 -11.74
C LYS A 139 -22.81 -5.49 -10.24
N ARG A 140 -21.76 -5.59 -9.41
CA ARG A 140 -21.90 -5.71 -7.93
C ARG A 140 -21.69 -4.41 -7.16
N SER A 141 -21.22 -3.32 -7.78
CA SER A 141 -20.95 -2.05 -7.09
C SER A 141 -22.10 -1.03 -7.12
N ARG A 142 -23.23 -1.33 -7.77
CA ARG A 142 -24.44 -0.49 -7.80
C ARG A 142 -25.58 -1.00 -6.90
N GLY A 143 -25.25 -1.56 -5.75
CA GLY A 143 -26.20 -2.15 -4.81
C GLY A 143 -26.15 -1.54 -3.41
N SER A 144 -26.09 -0.21 -3.31
CA SER A 144 -26.46 0.50 -2.08
C SER A 144 -27.03 1.88 -2.44
N SER A 145 -28.14 1.86 -3.17
CA SER A 145 -29.04 3.01 -3.22
C SER A 145 -29.72 3.10 -1.86
N ILE A 146 -29.19 3.95 -0.99
CA ILE A 146 -29.85 4.42 0.22
C ILE A 146 -31.23 4.95 -0.21
N SER A 147 -32.27 4.17 0.09
CA SER A 147 -33.65 4.61 0.01
C SER A 147 -33.84 5.72 1.03
N ARG A 148 -33.72 6.98 0.59
CA ARG A 148 -34.23 8.13 1.34
C ARG A 148 -35.75 8.07 1.28
N SER A 149 -36.37 7.45 2.27
CA SER A 149 -37.79 7.62 2.54
C SER A 149 -38.01 9.08 2.97
N HIS A 150 -38.63 9.84 2.08
CA HIS A 150 -39.26 11.11 2.40
C HIS A 150 -40.42 10.87 3.38
N ALA A 151 -40.34 11.46 4.56
CA ALA A 151 -41.52 11.78 5.37
C ALA A 151 -41.36 13.23 5.84
N ALA A 152 -42.27 14.07 5.35
CA ALA A 152 -42.33 15.49 5.62
C ALA A 152 -43.17 15.76 6.86
N SER A 153 -42.69 16.65 7.75
CA SER A 153 -43.51 17.51 8.61
C SER A 153 -42.62 18.61 9.21
N ASP A 154 -42.79 19.83 8.70
CA ASP A 154 -42.30 21.11 9.25
C ASP A 154 -43.09 21.50 10.54
N PRO A 155 -42.88 22.68 11.17
CA PRO A 155 -41.66 23.19 11.84
C PRO A 155 -42.02 23.75 13.25
N SER A 156 -41.06 24.19 14.08
CA SER A 156 -41.16 25.42 14.93
C SER A 156 -40.05 25.55 16.01
N SER A 157 -39.42 26.74 16.01
CA SER A 157 -38.94 27.57 17.13
C SER A 157 -37.67 27.23 17.97
N ALA A 158 -36.69 28.13 17.78
CA ALA A 158 -36.05 29.02 18.78
C ALA A 158 -34.92 28.55 19.73
N GLN A 159 -33.78 29.27 19.64
CA GLN A 159 -32.79 29.67 20.68
C GLN A 159 -31.93 28.54 21.32
N THR A 160 -30.68 28.66 21.80
CA THR A 160 -29.57 29.63 21.90
C THR A 160 -28.35 28.85 22.49
N SER A 161 -27.14 29.43 22.40
CA SER A 161 -25.95 29.28 23.30
C SER A 161 -25.12 27.98 23.39
N GLU A 162 -23.85 28.14 22.99
CA GLU A 162 -22.58 27.90 23.72
C GLU A 162 -22.17 26.54 24.35
N PHE A 163 -20.94 26.16 23.97
CA PHE A 163 -19.81 25.63 24.77
C PHE A 163 -19.77 24.20 25.36
N ASN A 164 -18.67 23.54 24.96
CA ASN A 164 -17.74 22.65 25.67
C ASN A 164 -18.00 21.15 25.96
N GLN A 165 -17.05 20.37 25.41
CA GLN A 165 -16.19 19.32 26.00
C GLN A 165 -16.77 18.09 26.73
N SER A 166 -16.20 16.95 26.30
CA SER A 166 -15.82 15.74 27.06
C SER A 166 -16.91 14.97 27.81
N GLU A 167 -17.01 13.66 27.55
CA GLU A 167 -16.30 12.62 28.32
C GLU A 167 -16.88 11.24 28.03
N PHE A 168 -16.01 10.24 28.21
CA PHE A 168 -16.26 8.81 28.22
C PHE A 168 -17.46 8.39 29.08
N GLY A 169 -18.14 7.32 28.68
CA GLY A 169 -19.20 6.69 29.47
C GLY A 169 -19.54 5.30 28.95
N GLU A 170 -19.11 4.31 29.71
CA GLU A 170 -19.16 2.87 29.52
C GLU A 170 -20.53 2.26 29.93
N LEU A 171 -20.70 0.95 29.68
CA LEU A 171 -21.69 -0.01 30.24
C LEU A 171 -23.03 -0.14 29.47
N GLN A 172 -23.29 -1.25 28.77
CA GLN A 172 -23.64 -2.62 29.20
C GLN A 172 -25.16 -2.89 29.25
N ASN A 173 -25.51 -4.12 28.85
CA ASN A 173 -26.77 -4.87 29.08
C ASN A 173 -27.96 -4.50 28.19
N SER A 174 -28.83 -5.40 27.72
CA SER A 174 -28.94 -6.86 27.82
C SER A 174 -30.13 -7.34 26.96
N ALA A 175 -29.96 -8.48 26.30
CA ALA A 175 -30.92 -9.56 26.01
C ALA A 175 -32.36 -9.30 25.49
N CYS A 176 -32.62 -9.80 24.28
CA CYS A 176 -33.68 -10.76 23.91
C CYS A 176 -33.35 -11.23 22.46
N GLY A 177 -33.46 -12.46 21.99
CA GLY A 177 -34.17 -13.66 22.40
C GLY A 177 -34.86 -14.23 21.15
N GLY A 178 -34.27 -15.28 20.53
CA GLY A 178 -34.92 -16.22 19.58
C GLY A 178 -35.19 -15.73 18.15
N ASP A 179 -34.46 -16.26 17.16
CA ASP A 179 -34.87 -17.43 16.36
C ASP A 179 -34.26 -17.48 14.95
N SER A 180 -33.86 -18.71 14.61
CA SER A 180 -33.84 -19.30 13.26
C SER A 180 -32.80 -18.83 12.23
N ALA A 181 -31.75 -19.64 12.09
CA ALA A 181 -30.92 -19.74 10.88
C ALA A 181 -31.71 -20.34 9.70
N PRO A 182 -31.38 -19.98 8.45
CA PRO A 182 -31.63 -20.86 7.33
C PRO A 182 -30.30 -21.42 6.80
N ARG A 183 -30.18 -22.75 6.90
CA ARG A 183 -29.37 -23.58 6.01
C ARG A 183 -29.87 -23.39 4.58
N THR A 184 -28.97 -23.11 3.64
CA THR A 184 -29.25 -23.30 2.22
C THR A 184 -28.48 -24.51 1.69
N SER A 185 -29.27 -25.49 1.29
CA SER A 185 -28.92 -26.75 0.66
C SER A 185 -28.40 -26.54 -0.77
N VAL A 186 -27.49 -27.42 -1.16
CA VAL A 186 -26.94 -27.58 -2.50
C VAL A 186 -28.06 -27.97 -3.47
N SER A 187 -28.17 -27.28 -4.61
CA SER A 187 -28.96 -27.71 -5.76
C SER A 187 -28.00 -28.04 -6.89
N SER A 188 -27.76 -29.33 -7.07
CA SER A 188 -27.23 -29.93 -8.29
C SER A 188 -28.22 -29.62 -9.40
N ASP A 189 -27.80 -28.89 -10.43
CA ASP A 189 -28.28 -28.98 -11.81
C ASP A 189 -27.72 -27.83 -12.66
N LYS A 190 -26.39 -27.78 -12.85
CA LYS A 190 -25.73 -27.19 -14.04
C LYS A 190 -24.36 -27.84 -14.33
N VAL A 191 -24.26 -29.15 -14.10
CA VAL A 191 -23.10 -29.95 -14.55
C VAL A 191 -23.41 -30.53 -15.93
N ASN A 192 -23.74 -29.72 -16.94
CA ASN A 192 -24.06 -30.22 -18.29
C ASN A 192 -23.90 -29.17 -19.41
N LEU A 193 -22.85 -28.34 -19.36
CA LEU A 193 -22.49 -27.45 -20.47
C LEU A 193 -21.00 -27.53 -20.82
N TRP A 194 -20.40 -28.72 -20.68
CA TRP A 194 -19.01 -28.99 -21.08
C TRP A 194 -18.88 -30.23 -22.00
N MET A 195 -19.99 -30.76 -22.52
CA MET A 195 -20.01 -31.91 -23.44
C MET A 195 -20.62 -31.59 -24.83
N LYS A 196 -20.67 -30.32 -25.24
CA LYS A 196 -21.28 -29.93 -26.53
C LYS A 196 -20.43 -29.02 -27.43
N ILE A 197 -19.11 -28.97 -27.22
CA ILE A 197 -18.14 -28.43 -28.19
C ILE A 197 -17.02 -29.47 -28.33
N GLY A 198 -17.36 -30.59 -28.98
CA GLY A 198 -16.47 -31.73 -29.19
C GLY A 198 -16.84 -32.51 -30.44
N VAL A 199 -17.36 -31.83 -31.46
CA VAL A 199 -17.54 -32.37 -32.81
C VAL A 199 -17.19 -31.25 -33.78
N TYR A 200 -15.90 -31.03 -33.98
CA TYR A 200 -15.28 -30.45 -35.18
C TYR A 200 -13.77 -30.59 -34.99
N LEU A 201 -13.24 -31.78 -35.21
CA LEU A 201 -11.94 -32.01 -35.83
C LEU A 201 -11.80 -33.51 -36.13
N ASN A 202 -11.47 -33.78 -37.40
CA ASN A 202 -11.34 -35.05 -38.13
C ASN A 202 -12.64 -35.69 -38.62
#